data_AF-A0A7S3PU16-F1
#
_entry.id   AF-A0A7S3PU16-F1
#
_cell.length_a   1.000
_cell.length_b   1.000
_cell.length_c   1.000
_cell.angle_alpha   90.00
_cell.angle_beta   90.00
_cell.angle_gamma   90.00
#
_symmetry.space_group_name_H-M   'P 1'
#
loop_
_entity.id
_entity.type
_entity.pdbx_description
1 polymer ?
#
loop_
_entity_poly.entity_id
_entity_poly.type
_entity_poly.pdbx_seq_one_letter_code
_entity_poly.pdbx_strand_id
1 'polypeptide(L)'
;DDGWTEYQEPILIDMLASELNVEKKSIIDFEMNLFDVQKASLGGAYSEFVHSARLDNLASCFMAIEGLVDYTSEEGMLASDQDISLVALFDHEEIGSQSATGAGSPIMGEAVERICAAFQSDETVDVH
;
A
#
# COMPACT_ATOMS: atom_id res chain seq x y z
N ASP A 1 -17.92 -12.68 23.16
CA ASP A 1 -17.45 -11.48 23.84
C ASP A 1 -16.11 -11.81 24.45
N ASP A 2 -15.08 -11.56 23.66
CA ASP A 2 -13.66 -11.76 23.91
C ASP A 2 -13.05 -10.61 24.75
N GLY A 3 -13.88 -9.66 25.19
CA GLY A 3 -13.54 -8.66 26.20
C GLY A 3 -12.64 -7.53 25.70
N TRP A 4 -12.13 -7.59 24.47
CA TRP A 4 -11.19 -6.60 23.94
C TRP A 4 -11.78 -5.18 23.90
N THR A 5 -13.10 -5.06 23.71
CA THR A 5 -13.82 -3.77 23.74
C THR A 5 -13.81 -3.10 25.11
N GLU A 6 -13.54 -3.82 26.20
CA GLU A 6 -13.42 -3.25 27.56
C GLU A 6 -12.21 -2.29 27.67
N TYR A 7 -11.20 -2.49 26.83
CA TYR A 7 -10.00 -1.65 26.78
C TYR A 7 -10.13 -0.46 25.82
N GLN A 8 -11.30 -0.29 25.21
CA GLN A 8 -11.55 0.75 24.21
C GLN A 8 -12.44 1.85 24.76
N GLU A 9 -12.24 3.07 24.27
CA GLU A 9 -13.13 4.19 24.61
C GLU A 9 -14.53 3.94 24.02
N PRO A 10 -15.60 3.88 24.85
CA PRO A 10 -16.93 3.52 24.36
C PRO A 10 -17.45 4.42 23.24
N ILE A 11 -17.13 5.72 23.30
CA ILE A 11 -17.52 6.68 22.26
C ILE A 11 -16.87 6.36 20.91
N LEU A 12 -15.65 5.82 20.90
CA LEU A 12 -14.98 5.43 19.67
C LEU A 12 -15.68 4.25 19.01
N ILE A 13 -16.04 3.22 19.78
CA ILE A 13 -16.77 2.05 19.27
C ILE A 13 -18.12 2.47 18.67
N ASP A 14 -18.80 3.41 19.31
CA ASP A 14 -20.09 3.94 18.84
C ASP A 14 -19.95 4.70 17.53
N MET A 15 -18.91 5.53 17.41
CA MET A 15 -18.60 6.25 16.16
C MET A 15 -18.27 5.27 15.04
N LEU A 16 -17.44 4.25 15.29
CA LEU A 16 -17.08 3.26 14.28
C LEU A 16 -18.28 2.44 13.83
N ALA A 17 -19.10 1.96 14.77
CA ALA A 17 -20.30 1.19 14.45
C ALA A 17 -21.30 2.01 13.62
N SER A 18 -21.45 3.30 13.94
CA SER A 18 -22.28 4.22 13.17
C SER A 18 -21.72 4.50 11.78
N GLU A 19 -20.41 4.75 11.65
CA GLU A 19 -19.75 5.05 10.37
C GLU A 19 -19.80 3.84 9.43
N LEU A 20 -19.57 2.64 9.96
CA LEU A 20 -19.61 1.38 9.21
C LEU A 20 -21.04 0.86 8.99
N ASN A 21 -22.05 1.46 9.64
CA ASN A 21 -23.44 1.01 9.64
C ASN A 21 -23.60 -0.47 10.05
N VAL A 22 -22.94 -0.85 11.15
CA VAL A 22 -22.98 -2.20 11.74
C VAL A 22 -23.33 -2.15 13.22
N GLU A 23 -23.70 -3.28 13.81
CA GLU A 23 -23.83 -3.38 15.26
C GLU A 23 -22.44 -3.41 15.91
N LYS A 24 -22.28 -2.82 17.11
CA LYS A 24 -20.99 -2.80 17.84
C LYS A 24 -20.37 -4.19 17.99
N LYS A 25 -21.21 -5.21 18.21
CA LYS A 25 -20.81 -6.62 18.36
C LYS A 25 -20.23 -7.25 17.09
N SER A 26 -20.37 -6.58 15.94
CA SER A 26 -19.84 -7.03 14.65
C SER A 26 -18.40 -6.55 14.42
N ILE A 27 -17.91 -5.59 15.21
CA ILE A 27 -16.52 -5.16 15.18
C ILE A 27 -15.70 -6.19 15.97
N ILE A 28 -14.72 -6.81 15.32
CA ILE A 28 -13.86 -7.84 15.92
C ILE A 28 -12.55 -7.22 16.44
N ASP A 29 -11.96 -6.33 15.66
CA ASP A 29 -10.75 -5.57 16.02
C ASP A 29 -10.60 -4.39 15.04
N PHE A 30 -9.70 -3.45 15.33
CA PHE A 30 -9.32 -2.40 14.39
C PHE A 30 -7.86 -1.97 14.58
N GLU A 31 -7.22 -1.62 13.47
CA GLU A 31 -5.96 -0.87 13.45
C GLU A 31 -6.26 0.52 12.88
N MET A 32 -5.94 1.57 13.65
CA MET A 32 -6.24 2.94 13.27
C MET A 32 -5.04 3.85 13.53
N ASN A 33 -4.86 4.79 12.60
CA ASN A 33 -3.86 5.85 12.72
C ASN A 33 -4.57 7.20 12.87
N LEU A 34 -4.10 8.02 13.80
CA LEU A 34 -4.48 9.43 13.85
C LEU A 34 -3.75 10.17 12.72
N PHE A 35 -4.47 11.06 12.04
CA PHE A 35 -3.89 11.89 11.00
C PHE A 35 -4.45 13.31 11.04
N ASP A 36 -3.68 14.25 10.50
CA ASP A 36 -4.13 15.63 10.38
C ASP A 36 -5.29 15.74 9.39
N VAL A 37 -6.41 16.33 9.85
CA VAL A 37 -7.62 16.57 9.06
C VAL A 37 -7.49 17.77 8.12
N GLN A 38 -6.42 18.57 8.25
CA GLN A 38 -6.10 19.63 7.32
C GLN A 38 -5.82 19.06 5.93
N LYS A 39 -6.56 19.55 4.93
CA LYS A 39 -6.38 19.14 3.53
C LYS A 39 -5.04 19.63 2.97
N ALA A 40 -4.50 18.85 2.05
CA ALA A 40 -3.36 19.28 1.25
C ALA A 40 -3.68 20.58 0.50
N SER A 41 -2.66 21.43 0.32
CA SER A 41 -2.79 22.73 -0.34
C SER A 41 -1.52 23.13 -1.04
N LEU A 42 -1.63 24.03 -2.02
CA LEU A 42 -0.46 24.73 -2.58
C LEU A 42 -0.11 25.94 -1.72
N GLY A 43 1.18 26.21 -1.57
CA GLY A 43 1.71 27.33 -0.82
C GLY A 43 2.91 27.98 -1.52
N GLY A 44 3.44 29.04 -0.91
CA GLY A 44 4.47 29.89 -1.51
C GLY A 44 3.88 31.09 -2.25
N ALA A 45 4.72 32.07 -2.58
CA ALA A 45 4.30 33.32 -3.22
C ALA A 45 3.69 33.08 -4.60
N TYR A 46 4.11 32.00 -5.27
CA TYR A 46 3.62 31.62 -6.58
C TYR A 46 2.90 30.26 -6.58
N SER A 47 2.46 29.77 -5.41
CA SER A 47 1.86 28.44 -5.27
C SER A 47 2.78 27.30 -5.75
N GLU A 48 4.09 27.45 -5.52
CA GLU A 48 5.13 26.53 -6.01
C GLU A 48 5.41 25.34 -5.07
N PHE A 49 4.87 25.35 -3.86
CA PHE A 49 5.09 24.29 -2.87
C PHE A 49 3.83 23.49 -2.63
N VAL A 50 3.99 22.19 -2.45
CA VAL A 50 2.92 21.29 -1.99
C VAL A 50 3.04 21.15 -0.48
N HIS A 51 2.00 21.55 0.25
CA HIS A 51 1.86 21.31 1.67
C HIS A 51 0.87 20.17 1.88
N SER A 52 1.36 19.03 2.36
CA SER A 52 0.54 17.88 2.71
C SER A 52 1.20 17.07 3.81
N ALA A 53 0.41 16.44 4.67
CA ALA A 53 0.90 15.38 5.52
C ALA A 53 1.34 14.17 4.67
N ARG A 54 2.26 13.35 5.21
CA ARG A 54 2.67 12.04 4.67
C ARG A 54 3.31 12.09 3.28
N LEU A 55 3.89 13.23 2.88
CA LEU A 55 4.63 13.32 1.61
C LEU A 55 5.77 12.29 1.55
N ASP A 56 6.46 12.13 2.68
CA ASP A 56 7.36 11.00 2.90
C ASP A 56 6.54 9.75 3.26
N ASN A 57 6.49 8.68 2.46
CA ASN A 57 6.97 8.56 1.08
C ASN A 57 5.82 8.46 0.05
N LEU A 58 4.59 8.86 0.43
CA LEU A 58 3.42 8.73 -0.45
C LEU A 58 3.56 9.52 -1.76
N ALA A 59 4.35 10.60 -1.78
CA ALA A 59 4.61 11.33 -3.02
C ALA A 59 5.36 10.46 -4.03
N SER A 60 6.39 9.72 -3.60
CA SER A 60 7.11 8.80 -4.48
C SER A 60 6.27 7.60 -4.88
N CYS A 61 5.48 7.04 -3.95
CA CYS A 61 4.54 5.97 -4.24
C CYS A 61 3.54 6.36 -5.34
N PHE A 62 2.97 7.57 -5.23
CA PHE A 62 2.05 8.11 -6.23
C PHE A 62 2.74 8.25 -7.59
N MET A 63 3.91 8.90 -7.64
CA MET A 63 4.63 9.10 -8.90
C MET A 63 5.09 7.79 -9.56
N ALA A 64 5.45 6.78 -8.77
CA ALA A 64 5.83 5.46 -9.29
C ALA A 64 4.64 4.75 -9.95
N ILE A 65 3.45 4.83 -9.33
CA ILE A 65 2.22 4.26 -9.90
C ILE A 65 1.81 5.02 -11.15
N GLU A 66 1.74 6.36 -11.10
CA GLU A 66 1.39 7.18 -12.27
C GLU A 66 2.34 6.91 -13.44
N GLY A 67 3.65 6.84 -13.18
CA GLY A 67 4.64 6.51 -14.21
C GLY A 67 4.41 5.12 -14.83
N LEU A 68 4.03 4.12 -14.02
CA LEU A 68 3.70 2.78 -14.54
C LEU A 68 2.39 2.80 -15.37
N VAL A 69 1.39 3.57 -14.95
CA VAL A 69 0.12 3.73 -15.69
C VAL A 69 0.35 4.43 -17.02
N ASP A 70 1.09 5.54 -17.01
CA ASP A 70 1.46 6.29 -18.22
C ASP A 70 2.24 5.40 -19.18
N TYR A 71 3.20 4.63 -18.67
CA TYR A 71 3.97 3.66 -19.45
C TYR A 71 3.09 2.63 -20.16
N THR A 72 2.06 2.11 -19.48
CA THR A 72 1.13 1.14 -20.08
C THR A 72 0.11 1.75 -21.04
N SER A 73 -0.08 3.07 -21.00
CA SER A 73 -1.08 3.79 -21.81
C SER A 73 -0.55 4.24 -23.16
N GLU A 74 0.78 4.26 -23.35
CA GLU A 74 1.41 4.63 -24.61
C GLU A 74 1.35 3.48 -25.63
N GLU A 75 0.70 3.74 -26.78
CA GLU A 75 0.50 2.73 -27.81
C GLU A 75 1.84 2.15 -28.31
N GLY A 76 1.95 0.82 -28.23
CA GLY A 76 3.11 0.08 -28.73
C GLY A 76 4.29 -0.03 -27.75
N MET A 77 4.33 0.74 -26.67
CA MET A 77 5.41 0.65 -25.67
C MET A 77 5.43 -0.75 -25.03
N LEU A 78 4.33 -1.14 -24.38
CA LEU A 78 4.24 -2.44 -23.71
C LEU A 78 4.43 -3.63 -24.66
N ALA A 79 3.95 -3.52 -25.90
CA ALA A 79 4.08 -4.59 -26.89
C ALA A 79 5.52 -4.77 -27.40
N SER A 80 6.33 -3.72 -27.32
CA SER A 80 7.74 -3.76 -27.72
C SER A 80 8.70 -4.01 -26.54
N ASP A 81 8.20 -3.94 -25.31
CA ASP A 81 8.98 -4.15 -24.09
C ASP A 81 9.53 -5.58 -24.03
N GLN A 82 10.79 -5.70 -23.62
CA GLN A 82 11.47 -6.97 -23.39
C GLN A 82 11.71 -7.23 -21.90
N ASP A 83 11.48 -6.23 -21.05
CA ASP A 83 11.67 -6.29 -19.62
C ASP A 83 10.33 -6.36 -18.89
N ILE A 84 10.38 -6.59 -17.58
CA ILE A 84 9.22 -6.55 -16.69
C ILE A 84 9.28 -5.26 -15.88
N SER A 85 8.40 -4.32 -16.21
CA SER A 85 8.20 -3.10 -15.42
C SER A 85 7.38 -3.42 -14.17
N LEU A 86 7.94 -3.17 -12.99
CA LEU A 86 7.34 -3.50 -11.70
C LEU A 86 7.57 -2.38 -10.66
N VAL A 87 6.53 -2.07 -9.90
CA VAL A 87 6.58 -1.17 -8.73
C VAL A 87 6.23 -1.98 -7.49
N ALA A 88 7.08 -1.91 -6.46
CA ALA A 88 6.84 -2.51 -5.16
C ALA A 88 6.79 -1.41 -4.08
N LEU A 89 5.66 -1.32 -3.38
CA LEU A 89 5.43 -0.35 -2.32
C LEU A 89 5.31 -1.10 -0.99
N PHE A 90 6.27 -0.88 -0.10
CA PHE A 90 6.36 -1.60 1.18
C PHE A 90 5.87 -0.75 2.35
N ASP A 91 5.38 -1.44 3.36
CA ASP A 91 5.01 -0.85 4.65
C ASP A 91 6.22 -0.85 5.62
N HIS A 92 6.06 -0.24 6.79
CA HIS A 92 7.00 -0.34 7.91
C HIS A 92 8.44 0.16 7.62
N GLU A 93 8.63 0.97 6.58
CA GLU A 93 9.95 1.53 6.23
C GLU A 93 10.54 2.32 7.40
N GLU A 94 9.72 3.20 7.99
CA GLU A 94 10.05 4.07 9.12
C GLU A 94 10.45 3.34 10.41
N ILE A 95 10.11 2.04 10.51
CA ILE A 95 10.47 1.19 11.66
C ILE A 95 11.51 0.11 11.30
N GLY A 96 12.15 0.23 10.13
CA GLY A 96 13.26 -0.63 9.71
C GLY A 96 12.88 -1.80 8.81
N SER A 97 11.65 -1.84 8.27
CA SER A 97 11.19 -2.79 7.23
C SER A 97 11.19 -4.27 7.62
N GLN A 98 11.46 -4.62 8.88
CA GLN A 98 11.48 -6.00 9.37
C GLN A 98 10.09 -6.48 9.77
N SER A 99 9.22 -6.63 8.79
CA SER A 99 7.88 -7.20 8.95
C SER A 99 7.53 -8.04 7.73
N ALA A 100 6.39 -8.74 7.78
CA ALA A 100 5.91 -9.52 6.64
C ALA A 100 5.53 -8.64 5.42
N THR A 101 5.23 -7.36 5.64
CA THR A 101 4.84 -6.39 4.59
C THR A 101 5.92 -5.35 4.30
N GLY A 102 7.03 -5.37 5.05
CA GLY A 102 8.15 -4.47 4.85
C GLY A 102 9.12 -4.97 3.78
N ALA A 103 10.03 -4.08 3.36
CA ALA A 103 11.03 -4.39 2.34
C ALA A 103 12.03 -5.48 2.77
N GLY A 104 12.13 -5.79 4.07
CA GLY A 104 12.92 -6.90 4.60
C GLY A 104 12.22 -8.26 4.51
N SER A 105 10.98 -8.31 4.03
CA SER A 105 10.22 -9.55 3.82
C SER A 105 10.72 -10.32 2.58
N PRO A 106 10.47 -11.63 2.49
CA PRO A 106 10.80 -12.41 1.29
C PRO A 106 9.89 -12.12 0.10
N ILE A 107 8.81 -11.32 0.26
CA ILE A 107 7.71 -11.22 -0.70
C ILE A 107 8.17 -10.79 -2.09
N MET A 108 9.16 -9.89 -2.18
CA MET A 108 9.66 -9.40 -3.45
C MET A 108 10.49 -10.46 -4.17
N GLY A 109 11.35 -11.17 -3.44
CA GLY A 109 12.12 -12.28 -4.00
C GLY A 109 11.20 -13.39 -4.50
N GLU A 110 10.23 -13.81 -3.68
CA GLU A 110 9.25 -14.83 -4.05
C GLU A 110 8.37 -14.39 -5.23
N ALA A 111 7.98 -13.11 -5.30
CA ALA A 111 7.22 -12.59 -6.43
C ALA A 111 8.02 -12.69 -7.74
N VAL A 112 9.28 -12.27 -7.73
CA VAL A 112 10.17 -12.36 -8.91
C VAL A 112 10.38 -13.82 -9.32
N GLU A 113 10.65 -14.71 -8.37
CA GLU A 113 10.81 -16.15 -8.65
C GLU A 113 9.56 -16.75 -9.31
N ARG A 114 8.37 -16.43 -8.80
CA ARG A 114 7.09 -16.91 -9.34
C ARG A 114 6.80 -16.33 -10.73
N ILE A 115 7.14 -15.06 -10.97
CA ILE A 115 7.02 -14.42 -12.28
C ILE A 115 7.94 -15.15 -13.28
N CYS A 116 9.21 -15.33 -12.95
CA CYS A 116 10.17 -16.06 -13.78
C CYS A 116 9.72 -17.49 -14.09
N ALA A 117 9.23 -18.21 -13.07
CA ALA A 117 8.73 -19.58 -13.24
C ALA A 117 7.52 -19.65 -14.19
N ALA A 118 6.63 -18.65 -14.19
CA ALA A 118 5.49 -18.60 -15.10
C ALA A 118 5.93 -18.51 -16.58
N PHE A 119 7.02 -17.79 -16.88
CA PHE A 119 7.59 -17.69 -18.23
C PHE A 119 8.35 -18.96 -18.67
N GLN A 120 8.73 -19.83 -17.74
CA GLN A 120 9.49 -21.06 -18.02
C GLN A 120 8.60 -22.29 -18.30
N SER A 121 7.28 -22.13 -18.34
CA SER A 121 6.30 -23.24 -18.36
C SER A 121 6.20 -24.08 -19.65
N ASP A 122 7.26 -24.15 -20.46
CA ASP A 122 7.43 -25.18 -21.50
C ASP A 122 8.50 -26.24 -21.15
N GLU A 123 9.17 -26.15 -20.00
CA GLU A 123 9.98 -27.24 -19.47
C GLU A 123 9.47 -27.68 -18.09
N THR A 124 9.09 -28.95 -18.00
CA THR A 124 8.72 -29.65 -16.77
C THR A 124 9.86 -29.55 -15.75
N VAL A 125 9.72 -28.68 -14.76
CA VAL A 125 10.58 -28.70 -13.58
C VAL A 125 9.87 -29.45 -12.46
N ASP A 126 10.29 -30.70 -12.28
CA ASP A 126 9.94 -31.54 -11.15
C ASP A 126 10.67 -31.01 -9.91
N VAL A 127 9.92 -30.39 -8.99
CA VAL A 127 10.45 -29.93 -7.70
C VAL A 127 9.95 -30.88 -6.62
N HIS A 128 10.80 -31.87 -6.33
CA HIS A 128 10.84 -32.58 -5.05
C HIS A 128 11.50 -31.72 -3.98
#